data_AF-A0A378V2A5-F1
#
_entry.id   AF-A0A378V2A5-F1
#
_cell.length_a   1.000
_cell.length_b   1.000
_cell.length_c   1.000
_cell.angle_alpha   90.00
_cell.angle_beta   90.00
_cell.angle_gamma   90.00
#
_symmetry.space_group_name_H-M   'P 1'
#
loop_
_entity.id
_entity.type
_entity.pdbx_description
1 polymer ?
#
loop_
_entity_poly.entity_id
_entity_poly.type
_entity_poly.pdbx_seq_one_letter_code
_entity_poly.pdbx_strand_id
1 'polypeptide(L)'
;MTTIYDQIGGAEALETVVEDFYRRVLADDELAGFFAGTNMARLKGKQVEFFAAALGGPVPYSGAGMRQVHQGRGIGMHHFNLVAGHLSDSLTGAGVPEPIVGQIIAAIAPLADEIATARTA
;
A
#
# COMPACT_ATOMS: atom_id res chain seq x y z
N MET A 1 -2.53 -14.18 -20.25
CA MET A 1 -1.38 -13.45 -19.67
C MET A 1 -1.45 -13.62 -18.17
N THR A 2 -0.35 -13.98 -17.53
CA THR A 2 -0.26 -14.08 -16.06
C THR A 2 -0.08 -12.68 -15.49
N THR A 3 -0.91 -12.30 -14.53
CA THR A 3 -0.88 -10.97 -13.89
C THR A 3 0.20 -10.92 -12.81
N ILE A 4 0.56 -9.73 -12.31
CA ILE A 4 1.49 -9.64 -11.17
C ILE A 4 0.85 -10.28 -9.93
N TYR A 5 -0.47 -10.08 -9.76
CA TYR A 5 -1.26 -10.75 -8.73
C TYR A 5 -1.09 -12.28 -8.74
N ASP A 6 -1.16 -12.91 -9.92
CA ASP A 6 -0.95 -14.36 -10.04
C ASP A 6 0.51 -14.76 -9.71
N GLN A 7 1.49 -13.94 -10.12
CA GLN A 7 2.92 -14.21 -9.89
C GLN A 7 3.31 -14.17 -8.42
N ILE A 8 2.65 -13.34 -7.61
CA ILE A 8 2.94 -13.25 -6.17
C ILE A 8 2.18 -14.28 -5.32
N GLY A 9 1.32 -15.11 -5.91
CA GLY A 9 0.54 -16.11 -5.19
C GLY A 9 -0.89 -15.69 -4.84
N GLY A 10 -1.39 -14.61 -5.44
CA GLY A 10 -2.79 -14.18 -5.33
C GLY A 10 -3.16 -13.60 -3.95
N ALA A 11 -4.42 -13.81 -3.56
CA ALA A 11 -5.02 -13.16 -2.39
C ALA A 11 -4.32 -13.51 -1.07
N GLU A 12 -3.99 -14.79 -0.86
CA GLU A 12 -3.38 -15.26 0.39
C GLU A 12 -2.00 -14.62 0.64
N ALA A 13 -1.20 -14.51 -0.43
CA ALA A 13 0.08 -13.82 -0.36
C ALA A 13 -0.09 -12.33 -0.09
N LEU A 14 -1.07 -11.67 -0.73
CA LEU A 14 -1.38 -10.26 -0.47
C LEU A 14 -1.86 -10.01 0.95
N GLU A 15 -2.69 -10.88 1.51
CA GLU A 15 -3.14 -10.77 2.91
C GLU A 15 -1.95 -10.80 3.87
N THR A 16 -1.01 -11.72 3.64
CA THR A 16 0.22 -11.83 4.44
C THR A 16 1.09 -10.58 4.31
N VAL A 17 1.29 -10.08 3.09
CA VAL A 17 2.05 -8.85 2.83
C VAL A 17 1.39 -7.65 3.48
N VAL A 18 0.08 -7.51 3.39
CA VAL A 18 -0.68 -6.38 3.99
C VAL A 18 -0.62 -6.43 5.51
N GLU A 19 -0.65 -7.61 6.12
CA GLU A 19 -0.51 -7.77 7.55
C GLU A 19 0.86 -7.26 8.03
N ASP A 20 1.95 -7.71 7.41
CA ASP A 20 3.32 -7.26 7.74
C ASP A 20 3.52 -5.77 7.43
N PHE A 21 2.97 -5.30 6.31
CA PHE A 21 3.03 -3.90 5.91
C PHE A 21 2.45 -2.97 6.96
N TYR A 22 1.24 -3.25 7.45
CA TYR A 22 0.66 -2.41 8.50
C TYR A 22 1.33 -2.60 9.86
N ARG A 23 1.92 -3.77 10.15
CA ARG A 23 2.76 -3.94 11.33
C ARG A 23 3.96 -2.99 11.31
N ARG A 24 4.60 -2.80 10.15
CA ARG A 24 5.72 -1.85 9.97
C ARG A 24 5.27 -0.41 10.03
N VAL A 25 4.21 -0.06 9.28
CA VAL A 25 3.66 1.31 9.25
C VAL A 25 3.21 1.78 10.64
N LEU A 26 2.62 0.90 11.45
CA LEU A 26 2.18 1.24 12.80
C LEU A 26 3.32 1.26 13.83
N ALA A 27 4.48 0.72 13.50
CA ALA A 27 5.69 0.77 14.32
C ALA A 27 6.60 1.96 13.95
N ASP A 28 6.27 2.70 12.88
CA ASP A 28 6.99 3.89 12.45
C ASP A 28 6.40 5.14 13.13
N ASP A 29 7.20 5.80 13.96
CA ASP A 29 6.79 6.98 14.73
C ASP A 29 6.33 8.16 13.84
N GLU A 30 6.83 8.24 12.60
CA GLU A 30 6.44 9.28 11.65
C GLU A 30 5.11 8.98 10.95
N LEU A 31 4.65 7.72 10.98
CA LEU A 31 3.43 7.27 10.31
C LEU A 31 2.29 6.91 11.25
N ALA A 32 2.59 6.34 12.42
CA ALA A 32 1.60 5.77 13.33
C ALA A 32 0.48 6.76 13.71
N GLY A 33 0.83 8.04 13.85
CA GLY A 33 -0.11 9.11 14.17
C GLY A 33 -1.26 9.28 13.17
N PHE A 34 -1.03 9.01 11.87
CA PHE A 34 -2.08 9.10 10.84
C PHE A 34 -3.18 8.05 10.98
N PHE A 35 -2.90 6.97 11.71
CA PHE A 35 -3.79 5.82 11.87
C PHE A 35 -4.50 5.79 13.22
N ALA A 36 -4.28 6.78 14.09
CA ALA A 36 -4.97 6.89 15.37
C ALA A 36 -6.51 6.88 15.18
N GLY A 37 -7.21 5.99 15.89
CA GLY A 37 -8.65 5.82 15.79
C GLY A 37 -9.15 5.10 14.52
N THR A 38 -8.25 4.61 13.66
CA THR A 38 -8.61 3.86 12.46
C THR A 38 -9.02 2.43 12.80
N ASN A 39 -10.10 1.94 12.18
CA ASN A 39 -10.42 0.52 12.20
C ASN A 39 -9.44 -0.23 11.28
N MET A 40 -8.38 -0.78 11.86
CA MET A 40 -7.31 -1.44 11.13
C MET A 40 -7.76 -2.70 10.39
N ALA A 41 -8.70 -3.48 10.95
CA ALA A 41 -9.21 -4.67 10.25
C ALA A 41 -9.92 -4.28 8.95
N ARG A 42 -10.76 -3.26 9.00
CA ARG A 42 -11.44 -2.72 7.80
C ARG A 42 -10.44 -2.13 6.80
N LEU A 43 -9.43 -1.40 7.29
CA LEU A 43 -8.40 -0.80 6.44
C LEU A 43 -7.56 -1.87 5.71
N LYS A 44 -7.09 -2.89 6.43
CA LYS A 44 -6.32 -4.00 5.85
C LYS A 44 -7.10 -4.70 4.73
N GLY A 45 -8.38 -5.00 4.95
CA GLY A 45 -9.24 -5.58 3.89
C GLY A 45 -9.32 -4.69 2.65
N LYS A 46 -9.46 -3.36 2.82
CA LYS A 46 -9.46 -2.42 1.69
C LYS A 46 -8.10 -2.31 1.01
N GLN A 47 -7.00 -2.44 1.75
CA GLN A 47 -5.66 -2.45 1.18
C GLN A 47 -5.42 -3.70 0.32
N VAL A 48 -5.89 -4.88 0.76
CA VAL A 48 -5.84 -6.12 -0.05
C VAL A 48 -6.63 -5.94 -1.34
N GLU A 49 -7.87 -5.45 -1.27
CA GLU A 49 -8.67 -5.16 -2.47
C GLU A 49 -7.95 -4.19 -3.42
N PHE A 50 -7.35 -3.13 -2.86
CA PHE A 50 -6.65 -2.12 -3.63
C PHE A 50 -5.42 -2.70 -4.35
N PHE A 51 -4.56 -3.42 -3.64
CA PHE A 51 -3.39 -4.06 -4.24
C PHE A 51 -3.77 -5.16 -5.22
N ALA A 52 -4.79 -5.96 -4.92
CA ALA A 52 -5.28 -6.96 -5.87
C ALA A 52 -5.68 -6.30 -7.20
N ALA A 53 -6.50 -5.24 -7.15
CA ALA A 53 -6.92 -4.51 -8.35
C ALA A 53 -5.72 -3.86 -9.09
N ALA A 54 -4.82 -3.20 -8.35
CA ALA A 54 -3.64 -2.54 -8.93
C ALA A 54 -2.68 -3.52 -9.62
N LEU A 55 -2.62 -4.77 -9.16
CA LEU A 55 -1.74 -5.82 -9.69
C LEU A 55 -2.41 -6.72 -10.74
N GLY A 56 -3.61 -6.34 -11.20
CA GLY A 56 -4.37 -7.03 -12.25
C GLY A 56 -5.21 -8.21 -11.74
N GLY A 57 -5.41 -8.34 -10.44
CA GLY A 57 -6.26 -9.36 -9.83
C GLY A 57 -7.74 -9.20 -10.21
N PRO A 58 -8.55 -10.24 -9.98
CA PRO A 58 -9.94 -10.31 -10.46
C PRO A 58 -10.91 -9.47 -9.61
N VAL A 59 -10.50 -9.05 -8.42
CA VAL A 59 -11.34 -8.31 -7.47
C VAL A 59 -11.14 -6.80 -7.69
N PRO A 60 -12.20 -6.05 -8.01
CA PRO A 60 -12.11 -4.60 -8.15
C PRO A 60 -11.96 -3.92 -6.78
N TYR A 61 -11.25 -2.80 -6.75
CA TYR A 61 -11.22 -1.93 -5.58
C TYR A 61 -12.58 -1.22 -5.42
N SER A 62 -13.20 -1.39 -4.26
CA SER A 62 -14.54 -0.85 -3.96
C SER A 62 -14.52 0.37 -3.04
N GLY A 63 -13.33 0.87 -2.68
CA GLY A 63 -13.19 2.02 -1.80
C GLY A 63 -13.26 3.36 -2.53
N ALA A 64 -13.22 4.44 -1.75
CA ALA A 64 -13.15 5.80 -2.28
C ALA A 64 -11.80 6.07 -2.96
N GLY A 65 -11.77 7.06 -3.86
CA GLY A 65 -10.56 7.42 -4.62
C GLY A 65 -9.39 7.82 -3.72
N MET A 66 -8.16 7.59 -4.18
CA MET A 66 -6.94 7.81 -3.38
C MET A 66 -6.83 9.26 -2.92
N ARG A 67 -7.11 10.23 -3.79
CA ARG A 67 -7.19 11.64 -3.38
C ARG A 67 -8.19 11.88 -2.26
N GLN A 68 -9.42 11.36 -2.39
CA GLN A 68 -10.50 11.61 -1.44
C GLN A 68 -10.16 11.07 -0.04
N VAL A 69 -9.60 9.86 0.05
CA VAL A 69 -9.34 9.23 1.36
C VAL A 69 -8.13 9.84 2.08
N HIS A 70 -7.19 10.44 1.34
CA HIS A 70 -5.95 11.02 1.88
C HIS A 70 -5.99 12.57 2.00
N GLN A 71 -6.97 13.23 1.40
CA GLN A 71 -7.10 14.68 1.41
C GLN A 71 -7.18 15.25 2.84
N GLY A 72 -6.48 16.37 3.06
CA GLY A 72 -6.55 17.12 4.32
C GLY A 72 -5.82 16.48 5.50
N ARG A 73 -5.11 15.37 5.28
CA ARG A 73 -4.38 14.66 6.34
C ARG A 73 -2.97 15.21 6.62
N GLY A 74 -2.44 16.09 5.77
CA GLY A 74 -1.06 16.59 5.91
C GLY A 74 -0.01 15.59 5.42
N ILE A 75 -0.37 14.68 4.51
CA ILE A 75 0.54 13.69 3.94
C ILE A 75 1.41 14.39 2.88
N GLY A 76 2.73 14.41 3.10
CA GLY A 76 3.73 14.87 2.14
C GLY A 76 4.49 13.71 1.50
N MET A 77 5.38 14.04 0.54
CA MET A 77 6.17 13.04 -0.19
C MET A 77 7.05 12.19 0.73
N HIS A 78 7.54 12.75 1.83
CA HIS A 78 8.29 12.01 2.84
C HIS A 78 7.50 10.81 3.40
N HIS A 79 6.26 11.05 3.88
CA HIS A 79 5.41 9.99 4.41
C HIS A 79 5.06 8.95 3.35
N PHE A 80 4.82 9.38 2.10
CA PHE A 80 4.58 8.46 0.99
C PHE A 80 5.78 7.54 0.74
N ASN A 81 7.00 8.10 0.76
CA ASN A 81 8.23 7.32 0.57
C ASN A 81 8.45 6.32 1.72
N LEU A 82 8.16 6.70 2.97
CA LEU A 82 8.21 5.76 4.11
C LEU A 82 7.23 4.59 3.90
N VAL A 83 5.99 4.89 3.50
CA VAL A 83 4.98 3.87 3.18
C VAL A 83 5.44 2.95 2.03
N ALA A 84 6.00 3.51 0.96
CA ALA A 84 6.53 2.72 -0.16
C ALA A 84 7.70 1.82 0.28
N GLY A 85 8.59 2.32 1.15
CA GLY A 85 9.67 1.55 1.75
C GLY A 85 9.15 0.36 2.56
N HIS A 86 8.19 0.60 3.46
CA HIS A 86 7.58 -0.48 4.26
C HIS A 86 6.87 -1.52 3.41
N LEU A 87 6.25 -1.12 2.30
CA LEU A 87 5.66 -2.06 1.33
C LEU A 87 6.75 -2.92 0.67
N SER A 88 7.83 -2.30 0.20
CA SER A 88 8.98 -3.00 -0.39
C SER A 88 9.58 -4.03 0.58
N ASP A 89 9.76 -3.65 1.84
CA ASP A 89 10.28 -4.53 2.89
C ASP A 89 9.34 -5.70 3.20
N SER A 90 8.02 -5.46 3.17
CA SER A 90 7.01 -6.49 3.42
C SER A 90 6.94 -7.51 2.29
N LEU A 91 7.01 -7.04 1.04
CA LEU A 91 7.08 -7.90 -0.14
C LEU A 91 8.35 -8.75 -0.12
N THR A 92 9.49 -8.12 0.18
CA THR A 92 10.78 -8.82 0.28
C THR A 92 10.77 -9.84 1.43
N GLY A 93 10.20 -9.47 2.59
CA GLY A 93 10.03 -10.37 3.74
C GLY A 93 9.11 -11.56 3.46
N ALA A 94 8.14 -11.40 2.55
CA ALA A 94 7.29 -12.47 2.05
C ALA A 94 7.95 -13.34 0.96
N GLY A 95 9.21 -13.06 0.60
CA GLY A 95 9.96 -13.82 -0.41
C GLY A 95 9.61 -13.46 -1.85
N VAL A 96 8.95 -12.33 -2.09
CA VAL A 96 8.67 -11.85 -3.45
C VAL A 96 9.99 -11.49 -4.14
N PRO A 97 10.27 -11.99 -5.36
CA PRO A 97 11.53 -11.68 -6.06
C PRO A 97 11.68 -10.17 -6.30
N GLU A 98 12.89 -9.65 -6.14
CA GLU A 98 13.22 -8.22 -6.30
C GLU A 98 12.68 -7.60 -7.62
N PRO A 99 12.76 -8.27 -8.79
CA PRO A 99 12.17 -7.72 -10.01
C PRO A 99 10.65 -7.49 -9.92
N ILE A 100 9.95 -8.35 -9.17
CA ILE A 100 8.51 -8.24 -8.94
C ILE A 100 8.21 -7.15 -7.91
N VAL A 101 9.02 -7.04 -6.85
CA VAL A 101 8.92 -5.92 -5.90
C VAL A 101 9.02 -4.59 -6.65
N GLY A 102 10.02 -4.43 -7.52
CA GLY A 102 10.20 -3.23 -8.33
C GLY A 102 9.00 -2.91 -9.23
N GLN A 103 8.38 -3.93 -9.83
CA GLN A 103 7.15 -3.74 -10.63
C GLN A 103 5.96 -3.28 -9.78
N ILE A 104 5.80 -3.85 -8.58
CA ILE A 104 4.73 -3.46 -7.66
C ILE A 104 4.91 -2.01 -7.22
N ILE A 105 6.13 -1.63 -6.80
CA ILE A 105 6.42 -0.24 -6.42
C ILE A 105 6.19 0.71 -7.59
N ALA A 106 6.59 0.35 -8.81
CA ALA A 106 6.34 1.15 -10.00
C ALA A 106 4.85 1.31 -10.32
N ALA A 107 4.01 0.31 -10.03
CA ALA A 107 2.55 0.39 -10.20
C ALA A 107 1.89 1.34 -9.18
N ILE A 108 2.47 1.47 -7.98
CA ILE A 108 1.95 2.31 -6.89
C ILE A 108 2.49 3.75 -6.95
N ALA A 109 3.70 3.96 -7.47
CA ALA A 109 4.36 5.26 -7.52
C ALA A 109 3.51 6.42 -8.11
N PRO A 110 2.72 6.22 -9.19
CA PRO A 110 1.87 7.30 -9.74
C PRO A 110 0.81 7.84 -8.77
N LEU A 111 0.46 7.09 -7.72
CA LEU A 111 -0.51 7.52 -6.72
C LEU A 111 0.03 8.61 -5.79
N ALA A 112 1.34 8.85 -5.79
CA ALA A 112 1.96 9.89 -4.98
C ALA A 112 1.29 11.25 -5.19
N ASP A 113 0.97 11.62 -6.44
CA ASP A 113 0.32 12.89 -6.78
C ASP A 113 -1.11 13.02 -6.24
N GLU A 114 -1.76 11.90 -5.95
CA GLU A 114 -3.09 11.88 -5.31
C GLU A 114 -3.02 11.87 -3.79
N ILE A 115 -1.98 11.28 -3.22
CA ILE A 115 -1.86 10.99 -1.78
C ILE A 115 -1.05 12.07 -1.07
N ALA A 116 0.13 12.40 -1.58
CA ALA A 116 1.09 13.33 -1.02
C ALA A 116 0.81 14.78 -1.43
N THR A 117 -0.37 15.28 -1.08
CA THR A 117 -0.87 16.60 -1.52
C THR A 117 -0.49 17.75 -0.59
N ALA A 118 0.14 17.48 0.56
CA ALA A 118 0.67 18.54 1.41
C ALA A 118 1.83 19.23 0.68
N ARG A 119 1.70 20.53 0.43
CA ARG A 119 2.81 21.34 -0.06
C ARG A 119 3.86 21.43 1.04
N THR A 120 5.12 21.19 0.68
CA THR A 120 6.27 21.61 1.49
C THR A 120 6.12 23.10 1.72
N ALA A 121 6.09 23.52 2.98
CA ALA A 121 6.19 24.93 3.34
C ALA A 121 7.55 25.49 2.93
#